data_AF-A0A932ME35-F1
#
_entry.id   AF-A0A932ME35-F1
#
_cell.length_a   1.000
_cell.length_b   1.000
_cell.length_c   1.000
_cell.angle_alpha   90.00
_cell.angle_beta   90.00
_cell.angle_gamma   90.00
#
_symmetry.space_group_name_H-M   'P 1'
#
loop_
_entity.id
_entity.type
_entity.pdbx_description
1 polymer ?
#
loop_
_entity_poly.entity_id
_entity_poly.type
_entity_poly.pdbx_seq_one_letter_code
_entity_poly.pdbx_strand_id
1 'polypeptide(L)'
;EVSHVANGDMVTLTLIQGVVNTFVIFLSRIIGYVIDRVVFKTGRGEGPAFFITVIVAQIVLGILASIIVMWFSRQREFGADAGGARLAGREKMIAALERLKLNYEQPQLPQQVQAFGVSGKTDGLMRLFMSHPPLDERIAALRGMGKVSAVRRGD
;
A
#
# COMPACT_ATOMS: atom_id res chain seq x y z
N GLU A 1 17.84 -7.35 -10.78
CA GLU A 1 16.73 -7.19 -11.75
C GLU A 1 15.81 -8.41 -11.78
N VAL A 2 16.33 -9.64 -11.91
CA VAL A 2 15.53 -10.88 -11.86
C VAL A 2 14.89 -11.16 -10.48
N SER A 3 15.52 -10.74 -9.38
CA SER A 3 14.96 -10.86 -8.02
C SER A 3 13.74 -9.97 -7.77
N HIS A 4 13.51 -8.93 -8.59
CA HIS A 4 12.31 -8.09 -8.54
C HIS A 4 11.16 -8.66 -9.39
N VAL A 5 11.48 -9.47 -10.41
CA VAL A 5 10.52 -10.18 -11.28
C VAL A 5 10.07 -11.50 -10.64
N ALA A 6 10.97 -12.22 -9.97
CA ALA A 6 10.69 -13.53 -9.37
C ALA A 6 9.78 -13.47 -8.14
N ASN A 7 9.78 -12.35 -7.40
CA ASN A 7 8.86 -12.15 -6.27
C ASN A 7 7.46 -11.67 -6.69
N GLY A 8 7.20 -11.44 -7.97
CA GLY A 8 5.91 -10.96 -8.47
C GLY A 8 5.53 -9.55 -7.98
N ASP A 9 6.42 -8.89 -7.24
CA ASP A 9 6.13 -7.69 -6.49
C ASP A 9 5.77 -6.49 -7.39
N MET A 10 6.46 -6.32 -8.52
CA MET A 10 6.08 -5.32 -9.52
C MET A 10 4.79 -5.69 -10.24
N VAL A 11 4.56 -6.97 -10.54
CA VAL A 11 3.38 -7.43 -11.27
C VAL A 11 2.13 -7.29 -10.42
N THR A 12 2.16 -7.69 -9.15
CA THR A 12 1.04 -7.58 -8.23
C THR A 12 0.67 -6.12 -7.96
N LEU A 13 1.65 -5.25 -7.72
CA LEU A 13 1.36 -3.81 -7.54
C LEU A 13 0.81 -3.17 -8.81
N THR A 14 1.38 -3.48 -9.97
CA THR A 14 0.90 -2.95 -11.26
C THR A 14 -0.50 -3.46 -11.59
N LEU A 15 -0.76 -4.74 -11.34
CA LEU A 15 -2.07 -5.36 -11.56
C LEU A 15 -3.12 -4.73 -10.66
N ILE A 16 -2.82 -4.55 -9.38
CA ILE A 16 -3.73 -3.92 -8.42
C ILE A 16 -3.96 -2.47 -8.77
N GLN A 17 -2.91 -1.73 -9.12
CA GLN A 17 -3.04 -0.34 -9.54
C GLN A 17 -3.91 -0.22 -10.79
N GLY A 18 -3.75 -1.14 -11.75
CA GLY A 18 -4.58 -1.22 -12.95
C GLY A 18 -6.04 -1.49 -12.62
N VAL A 19 -6.31 -2.54 -11.85
CA VAL A 19 -7.68 -2.92 -11.43
C VAL A 19 -8.35 -1.78 -10.68
N VAL A 20 -7.68 -1.22 -9.67
CA VAL A 20 -8.21 -0.14 -8.84
C VAL A 20 -8.49 1.11 -9.66
N ASN A 21 -7.58 1.51 -10.57
CA ASN A 21 -7.80 2.67 -11.44
C ASN A 21 -9.01 2.47 -12.34
N THR A 22 -9.18 1.28 -12.93
CA THR A 22 -10.35 0.96 -13.75
C THR A 22 -11.64 1.07 -12.95
N PHE A 23 -11.69 0.54 -11.72
CA PHE A 23 -12.87 0.65 -10.86
C PHE A 23 -13.19 2.09 -10.47
N VAL A 24 -12.17 2.88 -10.11
CA VAL A 24 -12.36 4.30 -9.78
C VAL A 24 -12.95 5.05 -10.97
N ILE A 25 -12.38 4.91 -12.16
CA ILE A 25 -12.86 5.61 -13.37
C ILE A 25 -14.27 5.14 -13.74
N PHE A 26 -14.51 3.83 -13.73
CA PHE A 26 -15.79 3.24 -14.09
C PHE A 26 -16.93 3.67 -13.14
N LEU A 27 -16.71 3.54 -11.84
CA LEU A 27 -17.71 3.92 -10.83
C LEU A 27 -17.94 5.43 -10.80
N SER A 28 -16.89 6.24 -10.96
CA SER A 28 -17.03 7.70 -11.03
C SER A 28 -17.91 8.13 -12.20
N ARG A 29 -17.78 7.47 -13.36
CA ARG A 29 -18.64 7.72 -14.52
C ARG A 29 -20.08 7.33 -14.25
N ILE A 30 -20.34 6.16 -13.66
CA ILE A 30 -21.70 5.73 -13.28
C ILE A 30 -22.35 6.75 -12.34
N ILE A 31 -21.63 7.15 -11.29
CA ILE A 31 -22.11 8.15 -10.32
C ILE A 31 -22.40 9.48 -11.01
N GLY A 32 -21.50 9.93 -11.90
CA GLY A 32 -21.71 11.13 -12.72
C GLY A 32 -22.99 11.07 -13.55
N TYR A 33 -23.23 9.95 -14.25
CA TYR A 33 -24.44 9.78 -15.07
C TYR A 33 -25.72 9.75 -14.23
N VAL A 34 -25.68 9.09 -13.08
CA VAL A 34 -26.83 9.00 -12.16
C VAL A 34 -27.17 10.38 -11.60
N ILE A 35 -26.17 11.11 -11.10
CA ILE A 35 -26.37 12.43 -10.52
C ILE A 35 -26.83 13.44 -11.58
N ASP A 36 -26.21 13.44 -12.77
CA ASP A 36 -26.62 14.34 -13.86
C ASP A 36 -28.07 14.11 -14.30
N ARG A 37 -28.51 12.85 -14.41
CA ARG A 37 -29.91 12.53 -14.75
C ARG A 37 -30.90 12.80 -13.62
N VAL A 38 -30.57 12.46 -12.38
CA VAL A 38 -31.51 12.50 -11.25
C VAL A 38 -31.58 13.89 -10.62
N VAL A 39 -30.44 14.54 -10.44
CA VAL A 39 -30.33 15.82 -9.73
C VAL A 39 -30.45 16.98 -10.71
N PHE A 40 -29.65 16.97 -11.78
CA PHE A 40 -29.60 18.09 -12.72
C PHE A 40 -30.67 18.00 -13.83
N LYS A 41 -31.33 16.83 -13.98
CA LYS A 41 -32.40 16.58 -14.95
C LYS A 41 -32.04 17.09 -16.36
N THR A 42 -30.78 16.96 -16.75
CA THR A 42 -30.28 17.48 -18.02
C THR A 42 -30.93 16.74 -19.18
N GLY A 43 -31.78 17.44 -19.94
CA GLY A 43 -32.62 16.83 -20.99
C GLY A 43 -31.92 16.58 -22.33
N ARG A 44 -30.73 17.14 -22.58
CA ARG A 44 -29.96 16.97 -23.83
C ARG A 44 -28.44 17.11 -23.58
N GLY A 45 -27.71 15.99 -23.66
CA GLY A 45 -26.23 15.95 -23.64
C GLY A 45 -25.59 15.92 -22.24
N GLU A 46 -24.30 15.55 -22.18
CA GLU A 46 -23.48 15.64 -20.97
C GLU A 46 -23.16 17.11 -20.70
N GLY A 47 -23.84 17.73 -19.74
CA GLY A 47 -23.59 19.11 -19.34
C GLY A 47 -22.29 19.26 -18.51
N PRO A 48 -21.80 20.50 -18.29
CA PRO A 48 -20.65 20.74 -17.41
C PRO A 48 -20.84 20.18 -15.98
N ALA A 49 -22.10 20.04 -15.53
CA ALA A 49 -22.45 19.41 -14.26
C ALA A 49 -22.04 17.92 -14.18
N PHE A 50 -22.14 17.17 -15.29
CA PHE A 50 -21.66 15.79 -15.39
C PHE A 50 -20.15 15.73 -15.16
N PHE A 51 -19.38 16.55 -15.88
CA PHE A 51 -17.91 16.56 -15.76
C PHE A 51 -17.45 16.92 -14.35
N ILE A 52 -18.05 17.95 -13.73
CA ILE A 52 -17.72 18.34 -12.35
C ILE A 52 -18.01 17.18 -11.39
N THR A 53 -19.16 16.52 -11.55
CA THR A 53 -19.55 15.40 -10.68
C THR A 53 -18.61 14.22 -10.83
N VAL A 54 -18.22 13.87 -12.07
CA VAL A 54 -17.26 12.79 -12.34
C VAL A 54 -15.90 13.11 -11.72
N ILE A 55 -15.40 14.34 -11.83
CA ILE A 55 -14.12 14.76 -11.23
C ILE A 55 -14.18 14.63 -9.71
N VAL A 56 -15.24 15.13 -9.07
CA VAL A 56 -15.41 15.02 -7.62
C VAL A 56 -15.49 13.56 -7.19
N ALA A 57 -16.29 12.74 -7.87
CA ALA A 57 -16.40 11.31 -7.60
C ALA A 57 -15.05 10.59 -7.76
N GLN A 58 -14.26 10.96 -8.78
CA GLN A 58 -12.95 10.38 -9.04
C GLN A 58 -11.94 10.74 -7.95
N ILE A 59 -11.96 11.96 -7.43
CA ILE A 59 -11.11 12.36 -6.30
C ILE A 59 -11.49 11.57 -5.04
N VAL A 60 -12.78 11.52 -4.72
CA VAL A 60 -13.26 10.82 -3.51
C VAL A 60 -12.97 9.32 -3.59
N LEU A 61 -13.36 8.68 -4.69
CA LEU A 61 -13.10 7.26 -4.89
C LEU A 61 -11.60 6.97 -5.03
N GLY A 62 -10.82 7.88 -5.62
CA GLY A 62 -9.37 7.78 -5.70
C GLY A 62 -8.68 7.79 -4.34
N ILE A 63 -9.15 8.63 -3.41
CA ILE A 63 -8.65 8.65 -2.03
C ILE A 63 -8.98 7.32 -1.33
N LEU A 64 -10.23 6.86 -1.42
CA LEU A 64 -10.63 5.57 -0.84
C LEU A 64 -9.85 4.40 -1.45
N ALA A 65 -9.67 4.40 -2.76
CA ALA A 65 -8.86 3.43 -3.49
C ALA A 65 -7.41 3.41 -3.02
N SER A 66 -6.79 4.58 -2.79
CA SER A 66 -5.40 4.64 -2.33
C SER A 66 -5.22 3.98 -0.97
N ILE A 67 -6.19 4.10 -0.05
CA ILE A 67 -6.18 3.43 1.25
C ILE A 67 -6.18 1.90 1.06
N ILE A 68 -7.03 1.40 0.15
CA ILE A 68 -7.12 -0.03 -0.15
C ILE A 68 -5.80 -0.55 -0.76
N VAL A 69 -5.22 0.19 -1.70
CA VAL A 69 -3.93 -0.17 -2.32
C VAL A 69 -2.81 -0.21 -1.29
N MET A 70 -2.74 0.80 -0.42
CA MET A 70 -1.76 0.83 0.68
C MET A 70 -1.95 -0.33 1.65
N TRP A 71 -3.18 -0.72 1.95
CA TRP A 71 -3.46 -1.90 2.77
C TRP A 71 -3.00 -3.20 2.09
N PHE A 72 -3.28 -3.37 0.80
CA PHE A 72 -2.82 -4.55 0.08
C PHE A 72 -1.29 -4.61 -0.04
N SER A 73 -0.64 -3.46 -0.26
CA SER A 73 0.82 -3.35 -0.25
C SER A 73 1.42 -3.91 1.04
N ARG A 74 0.86 -3.52 2.20
CA ARG A 74 1.28 -4.06 3.51
C ARG A 74 1.07 -5.57 3.61
N GLN A 75 -0.09 -6.07 3.21
CA GLN A 75 -0.40 -7.51 3.28
C GLN A 75 0.56 -8.36 2.44
N ARG A 76 0.94 -7.87 1.25
CA ARG A 76 1.89 -8.53 0.36
C ARG A 76 3.28 -8.63 0.98
N GLU A 77 3.77 -7.57 1.63
CA GLU A 77 5.08 -7.58 2.33
C GLU A 77 5.12 -8.65 3.43
N PHE A 78 4.09 -8.75 4.26
CA PHE A 78 4.02 -9.79 5.29
C PHE A 78 3.94 -11.20 4.69
N GLY A 79 3.24 -11.35 3.56
CA GLY A 79 3.20 -12.61 2.79
C GLY A 79 4.56 -13.01 2.25
N ALA A 80 5.32 -12.06 1.71
CA ALA A 80 6.68 -12.28 1.22
C ALA A 80 7.64 -12.68 2.36
N ASP A 81 7.54 -12.04 3.53
CA ASP A 81 8.34 -12.40 4.70
C ASP A 81 8.03 -13.81 5.21
N ALA A 82 6.74 -14.17 5.27
CA ALA A 82 6.32 -15.50 5.67
C ALA A 82 6.76 -16.57 4.66
N GLY A 83 6.70 -16.28 3.37
CA GLY A 83 7.22 -17.15 2.30
C GLY A 83 8.73 -17.33 2.38
N GLY A 84 9.48 -16.24 2.55
CA GLY A 84 10.94 -16.27 2.74
C GLY A 84 11.35 -17.04 3.99
N ALA A 85 10.64 -16.86 5.10
CA ALA A 85 10.88 -17.60 6.34
C ALA A 85 10.60 -19.11 6.20
N ARG A 86 9.63 -19.52 5.39
CA ARG A 86 9.36 -20.95 5.09
C ARG A 86 10.46 -21.59 4.25
N LEU A 87 11.04 -20.84 3.31
CA LEU A 87 12.06 -21.37 2.38
C LEU A 87 13.48 -21.31 2.95
N ALA A 88 13.89 -20.18 3.51
CA ALA A 88 15.26 -19.96 4.01
C ALA A 88 15.41 -20.25 5.51
N GLY A 89 14.30 -20.36 6.25
CA GLY A 89 14.27 -20.50 7.69
C GLY A 89 14.04 -19.16 8.40
N ARG A 90 13.15 -19.18 9.39
CA ARG A 90 12.69 -18.02 10.15
C ARG A 90 13.83 -17.17 10.72
N GLU A 91 14.80 -17.80 11.37
CA GLU A 91 15.92 -17.08 12.01
C GLU A 91 16.81 -16.37 10.99
N LYS A 92 17.01 -16.97 9.80
CA LYS A 92 17.77 -16.34 8.73
C LYS A 92 17.03 -15.14 8.14
N MET A 93 15.71 -15.22 8.03
CA MET A 93 14.88 -14.10 7.56
C MET A 93 14.87 -12.94 8.57
N ILE A 94 14.76 -13.23 9.87
CA ILE A 94 14.86 -12.21 10.92
C ILE A 94 16.23 -11.52 10.89
N ALA A 95 17.32 -12.28 10.82
CA ALA A 95 18.67 -11.72 10.74
C ALA A 95 18.89 -10.88 9.45
N ALA A 96 18.25 -11.26 8.34
CA ALA A 96 18.27 -10.48 7.11
C ALA A 96 17.54 -9.15 7.25
N LEU A 97 16.36 -9.13 7.87
CA LEU A 97 15.59 -7.90 8.14
C LEU A 97 16.31 -6.97 9.13
N GLU A 98 16.97 -7.53 10.15
CA GLU A 98 17.79 -6.76 11.11
C GLU A 98 19.00 -6.12 10.42
N ARG A 99 19.69 -6.85 9.53
CA ARG A 99 20.75 -6.27 8.69
C ARG A 99 20.24 -5.22 7.72
N LEU A 100 19.04 -5.40 7.16
CA LEU A 100 18.43 -4.40 6.29
C LEU A 100 18.11 -3.12 7.07
N LYS A 101 17.60 -3.24 8.30
CA LYS A 101 17.33 -2.11 9.19
C LYS A 101 18.57 -1.28 9.46
N LEU A 102 19.70 -1.92 9.75
CA LEU A 102 20.98 -1.23 9.96
C LEU A 102 21.45 -0.44 8.74
N ASN A 103 21.15 -0.93 7.52
CA ASN A 103 21.48 -0.22 6.29
C ASN A 103 20.46 0.88 5.94
N TYR A 104 19.20 0.74 6.35
CA TYR A 104 18.13 1.72 6.12
C TYR A 104 18.19 2.91 7.10
N GLU A 105 18.69 2.69 8.32
CA GLU A 105 18.96 3.75 9.31
C GLU A 105 20.24 4.56 9.02
N GLN A 106 20.88 4.35 7.86
CA GLN A 106 21.84 5.30 7.30
C GLN A 106 21.20 6.13 6.18
N PRO A 107 20.31 7.09 6.50
CA PRO A 107 19.92 8.07 5.52
C PRO A 107 21.11 8.97 5.23
N GLN A 108 21.72 8.79 4.06
CA GLN A 108 22.33 9.92 3.34
C GLN A 108 21.18 10.82 2.89
N LEU A 109 20.52 11.51 3.82
CA LEU A 109 19.63 12.60 3.47
C LEU A 109 20.53 13.74 2.96
N PRO A 110 20.34 14.22 1.71
CA PRO A 110 20.95 15.47 1.29
C PRO A 110 20.57 16.55 2.30
N GLN A 111 21.51 17.40 2.72
CA GLN A 111 21.26 18.46 3.70
C GLN A 111 20.06 19.37 3.32
N GLN A 112 19.68 19.39 2.04
CA GLN A 112 18.50 20.12 1.54
C GLN A 112 17.16 19.64 2.12
N VAL A 113 17.02 18.38 2.52
CA VAL A 113 15.75 17.85 3.08
C VAL A 113 15.59 18.14 4.58
N GLN A 114 16.68 18.43 5.29
CA GLN A 114 16.64 18.86 6.70
C GLN A 114 16.13 20.31 6.86
N ALA A 115 16.34 21.17 5.86
CA ALA A 115 15.87 22.56 5.87
C ALA A 115 14.33 22.69 5.81
N PHE A 116 13.61 21.63 5.40
CA PHE A 116 12.14 21.58 5.36
C PHE A 116 11.49 21.22 6.71
N GLY A 117 12.24 21.18 7.82
CA GLY A 117 11.68 21.04 9.17
C GLY A 117 11.17 19.64 9.50
N VAL A 118 11.44 18.63 8.67
CA VAL A 118 11.14 17.21 8.95
C VAL A 118 12.20 16.66 9.91
N SER A 119 12.20 17.20 11.13
CA SER A 119 13.02 16.71 12.23
C SER A 119 12.25 15.63 13.00
N GLY A 120 12.72 14.39 12.85
CA GLY A 120 12.60 13.31 13.82
C GLY A 120 11.25 13.11 14.52
N LYS A 121 10.30 12.41 13.87
CA LYS A 121 9.39 11.38 14.42
C LYS A 121 8.21 11.19 13.48
N THR A 122 8.31 10.18 12.61
CA THR A 122 7.33 9.83 11.57
C THR A 122 6.18 8.99 12.13
N ASP A 123 5.57 9.38 13.26
CA ASP A 123 4.87 8.41 14.11
C ASP A 123 3.34 8.34 13.97
N GLY A 124 2.70 9.24 13.21
CA GLY A 124 1.23 9.30 13.15
C GLY A 124 0.67 9.29 11.73
N LEU A 125 0.57 10.48 11.13
CA LEU A 125 -0.03 10.64 9.80
C LEU A 125 0.85 10.06 8.69
N MET A 126 2.17 10.21 8.82
CA MET A 126 3.12 9.67 7.86
C MET A 126 3.06 8.13 7.80
N ARG A 127 2.73 7.45 8.91
CA ARG A 127 2.52 5.99 8.94
C ARG A 127 1.37 5.52 8.05
N LEU A 128 0.31 6.32 7.94
CA LEU A 128 -0.82 5.98 7.07
C LEU A 128 -0.45 6.11 5.58
N PHE A 129 0.50 6.99 5.26
CA PHE A 129 1.03 7.21 3.90
C PHE A 129 2.32 6.44 3.60
N MET A 130 2.84 5.65 4.54
CA MET A 130 4.00 4.79 4.29
C MET A 130 3.56 3.57 3.48
N SER A 131 4.12 3.45 2.27
CA SER A 131 3.84 2.36 1.32
C SER A 131 4.30 0.98 1.80
N HIS A 132 5.20 0.93 2.79
CA HIS A 132 5.72 -0.29 3.41
C HIS A 132 5.63 -0.19 4.94
N PRO A 133 5.27 -1.29 5.63
CA PRO A 133 5.27 -1.33 7.09
C PRO A 133 6.70 -1.23 7.63
N PRO A 134 6.90 -0.61 8.81
CA PRO A 134 8.23 -0.49 9.40
C PRO A 134 8.85 -1.88 9.64
N LEU A 135 10.17 -1.95 9.49
CA LEU A 135 10.92 -3.22 9.61
C LEU A 135 10.70 -3.89 10.98
N ASP A 136 10.47 -3.11 12.03
CA ASP A 136 10.18 -3.63 13.37
C ASP A 136 8.87 -4.43 13.44
N GLU A 137 7.82 -3.99 12.75
CA GLU A 137 6.54 -4.72 12.69
C GLU A 137 6.69 -6.04 11.93
N ARG A 138 7.49 -6.04 10.86
CA ARG A 138 7.79 -7.25 10.07
C ARG A 138 8.58 -8.28 10.89
N ILE A 139 9.61 -7.83 11.61
CA ILE A 139 10.39 -8.69 12.52
C ILE A 139 9.51 -9.22 13.66
N ALA A 140 8.66 -8.38 14.25
CA ALA A 140 7.73 -8.78 15.30
C ALA A 140 6.73 -9.84 14.80
N ALA A 141 6.17 -9.68 13.60
CA ALA A 141 5.27 -10.65 12.98
C ALA A 141 5.96 -12.03 12.79
N LEU A 142 7.20 -12.04 12.29
CA LEU A 142 7.99 -13.27 12.14
C LEU A 142 8.31 -13.94 13.49
N ARG A 143 8.68 -13.16 14.50
CA ARG A 143 8.90 -13.67 15.88
C ARG A 143 7.60 -14.24 16.47
N GLY A 144 6.44 -13.64 16.19
CA GLY A 144 5.12 -14.11 16.59
C GLY A 144 4.72 -15.45 15.94
N MET A 145 5.03 -15.66 14.66
CA MET A 145 4.78 -16.93 13.96
C MET A 145 5.50 -18.13 14.59
N GLY A 146 6.69 -17.90 15.18
CA GLY A 146 7.45 -18.93 15.89
C GLY A 146 6.76 -19.42 17.16
N LYS A 147 6.10 -18.52 17.90
CA LYS A 147 5.37 -18.86 19.12
C LYS A 147 4.15 -19.76 18.82
N VAL A 148 3.41 -19.46 17.75
CA VAL A 148 2.25 -20.28 17.34
C VAL A 148 2.68 -21.66 16.84
N SER A 149 3.80 -21.76 16.14
CA SER A 149 4.31 -23.05 15.64
C SER A 149 4.86 -23.95 16.76
N ALA A 150 5.41 -23.36 17.83
CA ALA A 150 5.83 -24.11 19.02
C ALA A 150 4.63 -24.62 19.83
N VAL A 151 3.54 -23.84 19.90
CA VAL A 151 2.27 -24.26 20.55
C VAL A 151 1.59 -25.38 19.76
N ARG A 152 1.68 -25.39 18.43
CA ARG A 152 1.09 -26.43 17.57
C ARG A 152 1.87 -27.74 17.49
N ARG A 153 3.09 -27.76 18.03
CA ARG A 153 3.96 -28.95 18.09
C ARG A 153 4.06 -29.47 19.53
N GLY A 154 3.00 -29.22 20.30
CA GLY A 154 2.82 -29.59 21.69
C GLY A 154 1.97 -30.85 21.86
N ASP A 155 2.33 -31.90 21.10
CA ASP A 155 2.13 -33.32 21.37
C ASP A 155 3.09 -34.13 20.49
#